data_AF-A0A645E3D7-F1
#
_entry.id   AF-A0A645E3D7-F1
#
_cell.length_a   1.000
_cell.length_b   1.000
_cell.length_c   1.000
_cell.angle_alpha   90.00
_cell.angle_beta   90.00
_cell.angle_gamma   90.00
#
_symmetry.space_group_name_H-M   'P 1'
#
loop_
_entity.id
_entity.type
_entity.pdbx_description
1 polymer ?
#
loop_
_entity_poly.entity_id
_entity_poly.type
_entity_poly.pdbx_seq_one_letter_code
_entity_poly.pdbx_strand_id
1 'polypeptide(L)'
;MMEVSVSNYLSDRSLADKYNVEKVYINEIPARLEMINKGNLDMAVIPEPMASQGELNGLGKKLIQNTDEVSPDIMVFTGKAIKENEKAVKLFHEGYNKAIEDINKNDTEAREILIEKLKLKPEIKDKIILPKYNKARVPSKEYLETIMNWNEKVLKKKIDLKYEDLVEGKFVK
;
A
#
# COMPACT_ATOMS: atom_id res chain seq x y z
N MET A 1 -3.10 -18.95 6.76
CA MET A 1 -2.12 -17.97 7.26
C MET A 1 -1.68 -17.17 6.06
N MET A 2 -2.04 -15.87 5.92
CA MET A 2 -1.50 -15.06 4.81
C MET A 2 -0.10 -14.59 5.20
N GLU A 3 0.85 -15.51 5.09
CA GLU A 3 2.27 -15.24 5.34
C GLU A 3 2.79 -14.18 4.37
N VAL A 4 2.29 -14.23 3.12
CA VAL A 4 2.55 -13.24 2.09
C VAL A 4 1.48 -12.14 2.10
N SER A 5 1.89 -10.94 2.50
CA SER A 5 1.08 -9.73 2.39
C SER A 5 1.98 -8.50 2.34
N VAL A 6 1.48 -7.40 1.76
CA VAL A 6 2.17 -6.11 1.74
C VAL A 6 2.50 -5.65 3.17
N SER A 7 1.56 -5.78 4.12
CA SER A 7 1.80 -5.40 5.50
C SER A 7 2.93 -6.21 6.15
N ASN A 8 3.04 -7.51 5.87
CA ASN A 8 4.14 -8.32 6.40
C ASN A 8 5.48 -7.94 5.76
N TYR A 9 5.51 -7.78 4.44
CA TYR A 9 6.72 -7.37 3.72
C TYR A 9 7.26 -6.06 4.30
N LEU A 10 6.41 -5.03 4.40
CA LEU A 10 6.79 -3.72 4.91
C LEU A 10 7.16 -3.75 6.39
N SER A 11 6.49 -4.58 7.20
CA SER A 11 6.85 -4.78 8.61
C SER A 11 8.23 -5.41 8.76
N ASP A 12 8.53 -6.48 8.02
CA ASP A 12 9.86 -7.10 8.03
C ASP A 12 10.93 -6.11 7.58
N ARG A 13 10.65 -5.40 6.48
CA ARG A 13 11.58 -4.43 5.90
C ARG A 13 11.90 -3.27 6.84
N SER A 14 10.92 -2.81 7.62
CA SER A 14 11.02 -1.55 8.36
C SER A 14 11.23 -1.72 9.88
N LEU A 15 10.86 -2.88 10.44
CA LEU A 15 10.84 -3.13 11.88
C LEU A 15 11.83 -4.20 12.34
N ALA A 16 12.18 -5.19 11.51
CA ALA A 16 12.89 -6.39 11.96
C ALA A 16 14.27 -6.07 12.59
N ASP A 17 14.98 -5.07 12.08
CA ASP A 17 16.30 -4.67 12.62
C ASP A 17 16.19 -3.82 13.89
N LYS A 18 14.99 -3.36 14.24
CA LYS A 18 14.76 -2.40 15.34
C LYS A 18 14.03 -3.03 16.53
N TYR A 19 13.26 -4.09 16.28
CA TYR A 19 12.37 -4.67 17.27
C TYR A 19 12.40 -6.19 17.15
N ASN A 20 12.22 -6.87 18.28
CA ASN A 20 11.83 -8.28 18.28
C ASN A 20 10.32 -8.35 18.04
N VAL A 21 9.89 -8.77 16.84
CA VAL A 21 8.50 -8.70 16.41
C VAL A 21 7.85 -10.09 16.46
N GLU A 22 6.87 -10.27 17.34
CA GLU A 22 5.91 -11.37 17.28
C GLU A 22 4.68 -10.93 16.48
N LYS A 23 4.33 -11.69 15.42
CA LYS A 23 3.25 -11.32 14.51
C LYS A 23 1.97 -12.06 14.83
N VAL A 24 0.88 -11.31 15.00
CA VAL A 24 -0.48 -11.83 15.09
C VAL A 24 -1.26 -11.45 13.83
N TYR A 25 -1.92 -12.42 13.23
CA TYR A 25 -2.68 -12.23 11.99
C TYR A 25 -4.14 -11.88 12.29
N ILE A 26 -4.49 -10.62 12.10
CA ILE A 26 -5.87 -10.11 12.22
C ILE A 26 -6.26 -9.45 10.89
N ASN A 27 -7.25 -10.00 10.19
CA ASN A 27 -7.63 -9.47 8.88
C ASN A 27 -8.37 -8.13 9.01
N GLU A 28 -9.34 -8.06 9.91
CA GLU A 28 -10.23 -6.90 10.05
C GLU A 28 -9.52 -5.72 10.71
N ILE A 29 -9.49 -4.56 10.03
CA ILE A 29 -8.90 -3.32 10.55
C ILE A 29 -9.55 -2.88 11.87
N PRO A 30 -10.90 -2.91 12.04
CA PRO A 30 -11.53 -2.54 13.31
C PRO A 30 -11.05 -3.40 14.48
N ALA A 31 -10.87 -4.71 14.26
CA ALA A 31 -10.38 -5.62 15.29
C ALA A 31 -8.93 -5.30 15.68
N ARG A 32 -8.07 -4.91 14.73
CA ARG A 32 -6.70 -4.46 15.04
C ARG A 32 -6.70 -3.24 15.97
N LEU A 33 -7.54 -2.24 15.66
CA LEU A 33 -7.66 -1.02 16.48
C LEU A 33 -8.20 -1.34 17.88
N GLU A 34 -9.23 -2.19 17.98
CA GLU A 34 -9.78 -2.63 19.26
C GLU A 34 -8.73 -3.34 20.12
N MET A 35 -7.92 -4.21 19.51
CA MET A 35 -6.88 -4.96 20.21
C MET A 35 -5.74 -4.07 20.71
N ILE A 36 -5.34 -3.04 19.95
CA ILE A 36 -4.42 -2.01 20.45
C ILE A 36 -5.06 -1.26 21.62
N ASN A 37 -6.32 -0.82 21.48
CA ASN A 37 -7.00 -0.04 22.50
C ASN A 37 -7.18 -0.80 23.83
N LYS A 38 -7.35 -2.13 23.77
CA LYS A 38 -7.43 -3.00 24.95
C LYS A 38 -6.06 -3.33 25.56
N GLY A 39 -4.95 -2.95 24.92
CA GLY A 39 -3.59 -3.28 25.35
C GLY A 39 -3.17 -4.72 25.04
N ASN A 40 -3.90 -5.41 24.15
CA ASN A 40 -3.58 -6.77 23.74
C ASN A 40 -2.57 -6.81 22.57
N LEU A 41 -2.33 -5.69 21.90
CA LEU A 41 -1.29 -5.52 20.88
C LEU A 41 -0.50 -4.24 21.15
N ASP A 42 0.83 -4.32 21.04
CA ASP A 42 1.70 -3.15 21.19
C ASP A 42 1.63 -2.20 19.98
N MET A 43 1.49 -2.77 18.78
CA MET A 43 1.44 -2.05 17.50
C MET A 43 0.57 -2.79 16.48
N ALA A 44 0.01 -2.06 15.52
CA ALA A 44 -0.60 -2.64 14.32
C ALA A 44 -0.34 -1.79 13.09
N VAL A 45 -0.21 -2.44 11.93
CA VAL A 45 -0.19 -1.76 10.63
C VAL A 45 -1.61 -1.44 10.22
N ILE A 46 -1.94 -0.15 10.20
CA ILE A 46 -3.26 0.38 9.86
C ILE A 46 -3.12 1.31 8.65
N PRO A 47 -3.90 1.11 7.57
CA PRO A 47 -3.88 2.02 6.43
C PRO A 47 -4.57 3.34 6.75
N GLU A 48 -4.13 4.42 6.11
CA GLU A 48 -4.89 5.68 6.12
C GLU A 48 -6.19 5.54 5.31
N PRO A 49 -7.29 6.21 5.69
CA PRO A 49 -7.41 7.16 6.81
C PRO A 49 -7.74 6.49 8.17
N MET A 50 -7.77 5.15 8.27
CA MET A 50 -8.13 4.46 9.52
C MET A 50 -7.08 4.66 10.61
N ALA A 51 -5.82 4.85 10.25
CA ALA A 51 -4.76 5.20 11.21
C ALA A 51 -5.04 6.55 11.88
N SER A 52 -5.45 7.55 11.09
CA SER A 52 -5.90 8.85 11.61
C SER A 52 -7.17 8.74 12.45
N GLN A 53 -8.07 7.81 12.14
CA GLN A 53 -9.25 7.55 12.97
C GLN A 53 -8.86 6.97 14.33
N GLY A 54 -7.86 6.07 14.36
CA GLY A 54 -7.26 5.58 15.61
C GLY A 54 -6.67 6.72 16.44
N GLU A 55 -5.95 7.64 15.80
CA GLU A 55 -5.38 8.83 16.45
C GLU A 55 -6.45 9.73 17.07
N LEU A 56 -7.53 10.01 16.34
CA LEU A 56 -8.67 10.77 16.87
C LEU A 56 -9.31 10.10 18.09
N ASN A 57 -9.29 8.77 18.14
CA ASN A 57 -9.82 7.98 19.25
C ASN A 57 -8.81 7.83 20.42
N GLY A 58 -7.68 8.54 20.38
CA GLY A 58 -6.69 8.59 21.46
C GLY A 58 -5.53 7.62 21.33
N LEU A 59 -5.42 6.87 20.22
CA LEU A 59 -4.27 5.99 19.98
C LEU A 59 -3.06 6.78 19.48
N GLY A 60 -1.85 6.28 19.76
CA GLY A 60 -0.64 6.81 19.16
C GLY A 60 -0.54 6.43 17.67
N LYS A 61 -0.24 7.40 16.80
CA LYS A 61 0.07 7.17 15.38
C LYS A 61 1.56 7.39 15.13
N LYS A 62 2.25 6.37 14.61
CA LYS A 62 3.66 6.45 14.21
C LYS A 62 3.78 6.21 12.71
N LEU A 63 4.35 7.17 11.99
CA LEU A 63 4.72 6.99 10.60
C LEU A 63 6.09 6.33 10.49
N ILE A 64 6.18 5.32 9.64
CA ILE A 64 7.44 4.67 9.30
C ILE A 64 7.61 4.81 7.80
N GLN A 65 8.65 5.54 7.41
CA GLN A 65 8.94 5.77 6.00
C GLN A 65 9.45 4.48 5.36
N ASN A 66 8.82 4.07 4.25
CA ASN A 66 9.37 3.02 3.41
C ASN A 66 10.68 3.52 2.79
N THR A 67 11.74 2.72 2.89
CA THR A 67 13.05 3.02 2.29
C THR A 67 13.12 2.63 0.82
N ASP A 68 12.19 1.82 0.33
CA ASP A 68 12.16 1.40 -1.06
C ASP A 68 11.63 2.56 -1.95
N GLU A 69 12.13 2.64 -3.19
CA GLU A 69 11.76 3.70 -4.15
C GLU A 69 10.29 3.62 -4.60
N VAL A 70 9.70 2.43 -4.51
CA VAL A 70 8.34 2.14 -4.98
C VAL A 70 7.54 1.41 -3.89
N SER A 71 6.21 1.57 -3.94
CA SER A 71 5.31 0.77 -3.11
C SER A 71 5.22 -0.66 -3.67
N PRO A 72 5.07 -1.69 -2.81
CA PRO A 72 4.67 -3.03 -3.26
C PRO A 72 3.21 -3.12 -3.73
N ASP A 73 2.40 -2.07 -3.52
CA ASP A 73 1.06 -1.99 -4.11
C ASP A 73 1.14 -1.73 -5.61
N ILE A 74 0.37 -2.50 -6.39
CA ILE A 74 0.47 -2.52 -7.86
C ILE A 74 -0.89 -2.34 -8.54
N MET A 75 -0.86 -1.85 -9.77
CA MET A 75 -1.99 -1.94 -10.70
C MET A 75 -1.84 -3.22 -11.52
N VAL A 76 -2.87 -4.06 -11.54
CA VAL A 76 -2.88 -5.32 -12.29
C VAL A 76 -3.93 -5.28 -13.38
N PHE A 77 -3.51 -5.58 -14.61
CA PHE A 77 -4.40 -5.77 -15.75
C PHE A 77 -4.27 -7.21 -16.24
N THR A 78 -5.38 -7.82 -16.64
CA THR A 78 -5.31 -9.15 -17.26
C THR A 78 -4.63 -9.05 -18.62
N GLY A 79 -3.91 -10.11 -19.03
CA GLY A 79 -3.31 -10.17 -20.36
C GLY A 79 -4.32 -9.99 -21.50
N LYS A 80 -5.57 -10.44 -21.29
CA LYS A 80 -6.69 -10.20 -22.22
C LYS A 80 -7.00 -8.71 -22.33
N ALA A 81 -7.15 -7.99 -21.22
CA ALA A 81 -7.42 -6.55 -21.24
C ALA A 81 -6.29 -5.77 -21.91
N ILE A 82 -5.02 -6.15 -21.68
CA ILE A 82 -3.87 -5.54 -22.34
C ILE A 82 -3.93 -5.72 -23.86
N LYS A 83 -4.23 -6.94 -24.34
CA LYS A 83 -4.26 -7.27 -25.77
C LYS A 83 -5.47 -6.71 -26.50
N GLU A 84 -6.66 -6.83 -25.91
CA GLU A 84 -7.92 -6.53 -26.59
C GLU A 84 -8.40 -5.10 -26.33
N ASN A 85 -8.00 -4.48 -25.22
CA ASN A 85 -8.50 -3.18 -24.78
C ASN A 85 -7.37 -2.16 -24.55
N GLU A 86 -6.31 -2.23 -25.35
CA GLU A 86 -5.11 -1.39 -25.23
C GLU A 86 -5.43 0.11 -25.06
N LYS A 87 -6.36 0.63 -25.86
CA LYS A 87 -6.78 2.03 -25.76
C LYS A 87 -7.37 2.38 -24.39
N ALA A 88 -8.18 1.50 -23.82
CA ALA A 88 -8.79 1.73 -22.51
C ALA A 88 -7.74 1.67 -21.40
N VAL A 89 -6.80 0.71 -21.47
CA VAL A 89 -5.69 0.62 -20.51
C VAL A 89 -4.83 1.89 -20.56
N LYS A 90 -4.51 2.39 -21.76
CA LYS A 90 -3.77 3.66 -21.92
C LYS A 90 -4.52 4.84 -21.29
N LEU A 91 -5.81 4.99 -21.60
CA LEU A 91 -6.63 6.08 -21.05
C LEU A 91 -6.78 5.99 -19.52
N PHE A 92 -6.81 4.78 -18.96
CA PHE A 92 -6.79 4.59 -17.52
C PHE A 92 -5.51 5.15 -16.88
N HIS A 93 -4.35 4.87 -17.46
CA HIS A 93 -3.07 5.41 -16.98
C HIS A 93 -3.02 6.94 -17.09
N GLU A 94 -3.53 7.50 -18.19
CA GLU A 94 -3.64 8.95 -18.35
C GLU A 94 -4.54 9.60 -17.30
N GLY A 95 -5.70 8.98 -17.00
CA GLY A 95 -6.60 9.42 -15.94
C GLY A 95 -5.97 9.34 -14.55
N TYR A 96 -5.30 8.22 -14.24
CA TYR A 96 -4.54 8.04 -13.00
C TYR A 96 -3.46 9.12 -12.84
N ASN A 97 -2.68 9.39 -13.89
CA ASN A 97 -1.63 10.41 -13.85
C ASN A 97 -2.17 11.83 -13.64
N LYS A 98 -3.33 12.16 -14.24
CA LYS A 98 -4.01 13.45 -14.00
C LYS A 98 -4.47 13.58 -12.55
N ALA A 99 -5.10 12.54 -12.00
CA ALA A 99 -5.50 12.54 -10.60
C ALA A 99 -4.31 12.77 -9.65
N ILE A 100 -3.14 12.20 -9.96
CA ILE A 100 -1.92 12.43 -9.18
C ILE A 100 -1.41 13.87 -9.30
N GLU A 101 -1.47 14.47 -10.48
CA GLU A 101 -1.12 15.89 -10.66
C GLU A 101 -2.01 16.78 -9.81
N ASP A 102 -3.32 16.51 -9.80
CA ASP A 102 -4.30 17.25 -9.00
C ASP A 102 -4.03 17.06 -7.49
N ILE A 103 -3.87 15.81 -7.03
CA ILE A 103 -3.56 15.50 -5.62
C ILE A 103 -2.27 16.16 -5.17
N ASN A 104 -1.20 16.09 -5.96
CA ASN A 104 0.10 16.66 -5.61
C ASN A 104 0.08 18.20 -5.60
N LYS A 105 -0.84 18.83 -6.34
CA LYS A 105 -1.05 20.28 -6.33
C LYS A 105 -1.88 20.71 -5.12
N ASN A 106 -2.96 19.98 -4.82
CA ASN A 106 -3.81 20.19 -3.66
C ASN A 106 -4.59 18.90 -3.35
N ASP A 107 -4.32 18.31 -2.19
CA ASP A 107 -4.92 17.02 -1.80
C ASP A 107 -6.29 17.16 -1.10
N THR A 108 -6.82 18.38 -0.98
CA THR A 108 -8.08 18.69 -0.28
C THR A 108 -9.25 17.85 -0.80
N GLU A 109 -9.45 17.83 -2.11
CA GLU A 109 -10.55 17.08 -2.73
C GLU A 109 -10.40 15.57 -2.50
N ALA A 110 -9.18 15.04 -2.57
CA ALA A 110 -8.93 13.63 -2.29
C ALA A 110 -9.26 13.25 -0.84
N ARG A 111 -8.93 14.12 0.13
CA ARG A 111 -9.32 13.93 1.54
C ARG A 111 -10.84 13.95 1.71
N GLU A 112 -11.52 14.88 1.06
CA GLU A 112 -12.99 14.98 1.09
C GLU A 112 -13.66 13.74 0.50
N ILE A 113 -13.17 13.25 -0.64
CA ILE A 113 -13.65 12.00 -1.24
C ILE A 113 -13.44 10.82 -0.28
N LEU A 114 -12.28 10.71 0.38
CA LEU A 114 -12.04 9.66 1.36
C LEU A 114 -13.03 9.72 2.52
N ILE A 115 -13.29 10.91 3.05
CA ILE A 115 -14.25 11.12 4.14
C ILE A 115 -15.66 10.72 3.71
N GLU A 116 -16.10 11.17 2.53
CA GLU A 116 -17.43 10.86 2.00
C GLU A 116 -17.60 9.36 1.75
N LYS A 117 -16.69 8.75 0.99
CA LYS A 117 -16.81 7.34 0.56
C LYS A 117 -16.69 6.36 1.72
N LEU A 118 -15.87 6.69 2.72
CA LEU A 118 -15.70 5.87 3.91
C LEU A 118 -16.64 6.29 5.05
N LYS A 119 -17.52 7.28 4.83
CA LYS A 119 -18.51 7.79 5.80
C LYS A 119 -17.86 8.20 7.14
N LEU A 120 -16.74 8.90 7.06
CA LEU A 120 -15.99 9.37 8.22
C LEU A 120 -16.50 10.71 8.72
N LYS A 121 -16.15 11.06 9.95
CA LYS A 121 -16.46 12.39 10.49
C LYS A 121 -15.53 13.43 9.86
N PRO A 122 -16.04 14.63 9.47
CA PRO A 122 -15.22 15.67 8.84
C PRO A 122 -14.00 16.12 9.64
N GLU A 123 -14.05 16.02 10.97
CA GLU A 123 -12.95 16.37 11.89
C GLU A 123 -11.63 15.61 11.62
N ILE A 124 -11.66 14.48 10.91
CA ILE A 124 -10.47 13.72 10.54
C ILE A 124 -9.64 14.37 9.43
N LYS A 125 -10.21 15.32 8.67
CA LYS A 125 -9.64 15.84 7.42
C LYS A 125 -8.18 16.27 7.55
N ASP A 126 -7.86 17.03 8.60
CA ASP A 126 -6.52 17.56 8.82
C ASP A 126 -5.56 16.52 9.45
N LYS A 127 -6.10 15.41 9.95
CA LYS A 127 -5.33 14.28 10.51
C LYS A 127 -4.89 13.28 9.46
N ILE A 128 -5.65 13.12 8.37
CA ILE A 128 -5.31 12.21 7.25
C ILE A 128 -3.91 12.55 6.74
N ILE A 129 -3.07 11.54 6.57
CA ILE A 129 -1.76 11.72 5.95
C ILE A 129 -1.76 10.96 4.63
N LEU A 130 -1.74 11.70 3.52
CA LEU A 130 -1.64 11.10 2.20
C LEU A 130 -0.16 10.91 1.83
N PRO A 131 0.19 9.80 1.17
CA PRO A 131 1.55 9.60 0.69
C PRO A 131 1.84 10.55 -0.48
N LYS A 132 3.13 10.73 -0.78
CA LYS A 132 3.51 11.35 -2.05
C LYS A 132 3.21 10.38 -3.19
N TYR A 133 2.20 10.69 -3.99
CA TYR A 133 1.84 9.89 -5.14
C TYR A 133 2.80 10.13 -6.31
N ASN A 134 3.01 9.07 -7.09
CA ASN A 134 3.86 9.10 -8.27
C ASN A 134 3.05 8.67 -9.48
N LYS A 135 3.30 9.31 -10.63
CA LYS A 135 2.76 8.86 -11.91
C LYS A 135 3.05 7.38 -12.13
N ALA A 136 2.18 6.74 -12.89
CA ALA A 136 2.30 5.33 -13.25
C ALA A 136 3.69 5.08 -13.82
N ARG A 137 4.40 4.14 -13.18
CA ARG A 137 5.76 3.72 -13.51
C ARG A 137 5.89 2.24 -13.19
N VAL A 138 6.88 1.60 -13.80
CA VAL A 138 7.25 0.23 -13.48
C VAL A 138 8.38 0.21 -12.44
N PRO A 139 8.44 -0.81 -11.56
CA PRO A 139 9.57 -0.99 -10.66
C PRO A 139 10.83 -1.37 -11.43
N SER A 140 12.00 -1.22 -10.81
CA SER A 140 13.23 -1.80 -11.35
C SER A 140 13.22 -3.33 -11.22
N LYS A 141 14.09 -3.99 -11.99
CA LYS A 141 14.26 -5.44 -11.91
C LYS A 141 14.79 -5.87 -10.53
N GLU A 142 15.74 -5.12 -9.99
CA GLU A 142 16.35 -5.36 -8.69
C GLU A 142 15.33 -5.27 -7.55
N TYR A 143 14.38 -4.32 -7.65
CA TYR A 143 13.28 -4.23 -6.68
C TYR A 143 12.40 -5.47 -6.73
N LEU A 144 11.97 -5.91 -7.93
CA LEU A 144 11.15 -7.12 -8.05
C LEU A 144 11.89 -8.38 -7.59
N GLU A 145 13.19 -8.49 -7.87
CA GLU A 145 14.02 -9.58 -7.34
C GLU A 145 14.06 -9.57 -5.80
N THR A 146 14.12 -8.39 -5.17
CA THR A 146 14.03 -8.26 -3.71
C THR A 146 12.70 -8.81 -3.17
N ILE A 147 11.58 -8.47 -3.82
CA ILE A 147 10.25 -8.97 -3.45
C ILE A 147 10.14 -10.48 -3.66
N MET A 148 10.63 -11.00 -4.80
CA MET A 148 10.61 -12.44 -5.09
C MET A 148 11.44 -13.21 -4.05
N ASN A 149 12.66 -12.75 -3.76
CA ASN A 149 13.52 -13.36 -2.74
C ASN A 149 12.88 -13.36 -1.35
N TRP A 150 12.18 -12.29 -0.96
CA TRP A 150 11.43 -12.25 0.29
C TRP A 150 10.30 -13.28 0.29
N ASN A 151 9.52 -13.37 -0.79
CA ASN A 151 8.46 -14.38 -0.93
C ASN A 151 9.01 -15.81 -0.86
N GLU A 152 10.13 -16.10 -1.53
CA GLU A 152 10.76 -17.42 -1.47
C GLU A 152 11.17 -17.81 -0.05
N LYS A 153 11.73 -16.84 0.70
CA LYS A 153 12.14 -17.05 2.09
C LYS A 153 10.94 -17.33 3.00
N VAL A 154 9.87 -16.57 2.85
CA VAL A 154 8.63 -16.71 3.63
C VAL A 154 7.96 -18.04 3.32
N LEU A 155 7.76 -18.34 2.03
CA LEU A 155 7.06 -19.55 1.57
C LEU A 155 7.93 -20.81 1.60
N LYS A 156 9.24 -20.68 1.81
CA LYS A 156 10.24 -21.76 1.70
C LYS A 156 10.14 -22.51 0.37
N LYS A 157 9.85 -21.78 -0.71
CA LYS A 157 9.63 -22.32 -2.05
C LYS A 157 10.26 -21.40 -3.09
N LYS A 158 10.85 -22.00 -4.14
CA LYS A 158 11.36 -21.25 -5.30
C LYS A 158 10.25 -20.67 -6.17
N ILE A 159 10.47 -19.46 -6.64
CA ILE A 159 9.62 -18.75 -7.60
C ILE A 159 10.38 -18.71 -8.93
N ASP A 160 9.81 -19.36 -9.94
CA ASP A 160 10.34 -19.35 -11.31
C ASP A 160 9.54 -18.36 -12.15
N LEU A 161 9.75 -17.06 -11.88
CA LEU A 161 9.16 -15.94 -12.60
C LEU A 161 10.25 -14.95 -12.97
N LYS A 162 10.16 -14.40 -14.18
CA LYS A 162 11.08 -13.36 -14.65
C LYS A 162 10.40 -12.01 -14.60
N TYR A 163 11.21 -10.95 -14.63
CA TYR A 163 10.73 -9.57 -14.66
C TYR A 163 9.72 -9.34 -15.81
N GLU A 164 10.04 -9.89 -16.98
CA GLU A 164 9.25 -9.75 -18.20
C GLU A 164 7.92 -10.52 -18.14
N ASP A 165 7.78 -11.49 -17.23
CA ASP A 165 6.53 -12.20 -16.99
C ASP A 165 5.55 -11.37 -16.13
N LEU A 166 6.07 -10.38 -15.40
CA LEU A 166 5.35 -9.62 -14.37
C LEU A 166 5.07 -8.17 -14.77
N VAL A 167 5.90 -7.61 -15.66
CA VAL A 167 5.91 -6.18 -15.94
C VAL A 167 5.54 -5.87 -17.38
N GLU A 168 4.51 -5.05 -17.54
CA GLU A 168 4.13 -4.44 -18.82
C GLU A 168 4.43 -2.93 -18.78
N GLY A 169 5.47 -2.52 -19.51
CA GLY A 169 5.94 -1.14 -19.56
C GLY A 169 5.27 -0.26 -20.61
N LYS A 170 4.51 -0.83 -21.55
CA LYS A 170 3.97 -0.13 -22.73
C LYS A 170 3.11 1.10 -22.41
N PHE A 171 2.45 1.10 -21.26
CA PHE A 171 1.47 2.12 -20.86
C PHE A 171 2.02 3.19 -19.91
N VAL A 172 3.29 3.08 -19.51
CA VAL A 172 3.96 4.06 -18.65
C VAL A 172 5.04 4.76 -19.45
N LYS A 173 4.96 6.09 -19.55
CA LYS A 173 5.95 6.95 -20.20
C LYS A 173 6.14 8.21 -19.39
#